data_AF-A0A8T4RZ75-F1
#
_entry.id   AF-A0A8T4RZ75-F1
#
_cell.length_a   1.000
_cell.length_b   1.000
_cell.length_c   1.000
_cell.angle_alpha   90.00
_cell.angle_beta   90.00
_cell.angle_gamma   90.00
#
_symmetry.space_group_name_H-M   'P 1'
#
loop_
_entity.id
_entity.type
_entity.pdbx_description
1 polymer ?
#
loop_
_entity_poly.entity_id
_entity_poly.type
_entity_poly.pdbx_seq_one_letter_code
_entity_poly.pdbx_strand_id
1 'polypeptide(L)' 'MLKEFKGKKLCLNIDCCIAALISELGFNRKIANAFFIITRSLELTTHIQEELIEEKQYRRLDDSEVKYGGRQI' A
#
# COMPACT_ATOMS: atom_id res chain seq x y z
N MET A 1 -9.47 -15.82 17.05
CA MET A 1 -9.07 -14.40 17.10
C MET A 1 -9.69 -13.67 15.91
N LEU A 2 -10.44 -12.59 16.19
CA LEU A 2 -11.30 -11.79 15.29
C LEU A 2 -12.35 -12.57 14.47
N LYS A 3 -13.21 -13.34 15.17
CA LYS A 3 -14.49 -13.77 14.61
C LYS A 3 -15.58 -12.85 15.14
N GLU A 4 -16.32 -12.27 14.19
CA GLU A 4 -17.54 -11.46 14.32
C GLU A 4 -17.39 -10.07 14.95
N PHE A 5 -17.14 -9.09 14.09
CA PHE A 5 -17.65 -7.74 14.30
C PHE A 5 -18.60 -7.43 13.12
N LYS A 6 -19.88 -7.15 13.39
CA LYS A 6 -20.94 -6.86 12.39
C LYS A 6 -21.28 -8.01 11.42
N GLY A 7 -21.33 -9.27 11.87
CA GLY A 7 -21.83 -10.41 11.07
C GLY A 7 -21.00 -10.75 9.83
N LYS A 8 -19.77 -10.22 9.72
CA LYS A 8 -18.83 -10.51 8.64
C LYS A 8 -17.49 -10.94 9.23
N LYS A 9 -16.80 -11.82 8.50
CA LYS A 9 -15.43 -12.22 8.83
C LYS A 9 -14.50 -11.04 8.50
N LEU A 10 -13.87 -10.47 9.51
CA LEU A 10 -12.84 -9.46 9.32
C LEU A 10 -11.49 -10.16 9.23
N CYS A 11 -11.00 -10.37 8.01
CA CYS A 11 -9.68 -10.94 7.81
C CYS A 11 -8.61 -9.96 8.28
N LEU A 12 -7.58 -10.48 8.93
CA LEU A 12 -6.41 -9.70 9.32
C LEU A 12 -5.67 -9.28 8.04
N ASN A 13 -5.37 -8.00 7.87
CA ASN A 13 -4.56 -7.53 6.75
C ASN A 13 -3.07 -7.75 7.00
N ILE A 14 -2.24 -7.52 5.98
CA ILE A 14 -0.80 -7.70 6.07
C ILE A 14 -0.16 -6.75 7.09
N ASP A 15 -0.66 -5.53 7.22
CA ASP A 15 -0.14 -4.54 8.18
C ASP A 15 -0.30 -5.04 9.62
N CYS A 16 -1.47 -5.61 9.94
CA CYS A 16 -1.73 -6.21 11.23
C CYS A 16 -0.86 -7.45 11.48
N CYS A 17 -0.59 -8.28 10.45
CA CYS A 17 0.33 -9.42 10.59
C CYS A 17 1.75 -8.93 10.96
N ILE A 18 2.25 -7.94 10.23
CA ILE A 18 3.60 -7.38 10.44
C ILE A 18 3.68 -6.71 11.81
N ALA A 19 2.65 -5.94 12.20
CA ALA A 19 2.59 -5.29 13.51
C ALA A 19 2.58 -6.30 14.66
N ALA A 20 1.82 -7.41 14.52
CA ALA A 20 1.80 -8.48 15.51
C ALA A 20 3.20 -9.12 15.66
N LEU A 21 3.85 -9.47 14.54
CA LEU A 21 5.19 -10.07 14.54
C LEU A 21 6.24 -9.15 15.17
N ILE A 22 6.28 -7.88 14.75
CA ILE A 22 7.21 -6.88 15.30
C ILE A 22 6.99 -6.68 16.81
N SER A 23 5.73 -6.77 17.26
CA SER A 23 5.40 -6.70 18.69
C SER A 23 5.86 -7.94 19.45
N GLU A 24 5.70 -9.14 18.88
CA GLU A 24 6.19 -10.40 19.46
C GLU A 24 7.72 -10.44 19.58
N LEU A 25 8.44 -9.83 18.63
CA LEU A 25 9.88 -9.69 18.64
C LEU A 25 10.40 -8.61 19.63
N GLY A 26 9.49 -7.90 20.32
CA GLY A 26 9.85 -6.93 21.36
C GLY A 26 10.34 -5.57 20.83
N PHE A 27 10.12 -5.27 19.56
CA PHE A 27 10.51 -3.97 19.00
C PHE A 27 9.64 -2.83 19.54
N ASN A 28 10.24 -1.66 19.70
CA ASN A 28 9.51 -0.46 20.12
C ASN A 28 8.58 0.02 18.99
N ARG A 29 7.32 0.34 19.32
CA ARG A 29 6.36 0.91 18.35
C ARG A 29 6.89 2.14 17.61
N LYS A 30 7.79 2.93 18.21
CA LYS A 30 8.41 4.10 17.57
C LYS A 30 9.26 3.73 16.34
N ILE A 31 9.82 2.53 16.30
CA ILE A 31 10.63 2.04 15.17
C ILE A 31 9.85 1.09 14.25
N ALA A 32 8.67 0.64 14.64
CA ALA A 32 7.86 -0.29 13.86
C ALA A 32 7.54 0.24 12.43
N ASN A 33 7.27 1.54 12.31
CA ASN A 33 7.01 2.17 11.00
C ASN A 33 8.24 2.16 10.07
N ALA A 34 9.47 2.05 10.61
CA ALA A 34 10.67 1.98 9.79
C ALA A 34 10.70 0.71 8.94
N PHE A 35 10.17 -0.41 9.46
CA PHE A 35 10.04 -1.65 8.69
C PHE A 35 9.16 -1.46 7.45
N PHE A 36 8.07 -0.70 7.58
CA PHE A 36 7.21 -0.38 6.43
C PHE A 36 7.90 0.55 5.44
N ILE A 37 8.58 1.61 5.92
CA ILE A 37 9.22 2.59 5.06
C ILE A 37 10.35 1.94 4.26
N ILE A 38 11.20 1.12 4.89
CA ILE A 38 12.35 0.48 4.24
C ILE A 38 11.88 -0.46 3.12
N THR A 39 10.91 -1.33 3.41
CA THR A 39 10.40 -2.28 2.41
C THR A 39 9.70 -1.57 1.26
N ARG A 40 8.84 -0.58 1.55
CA ARG A 40 8.17 0.22 0.50
C ARG A 40 9.16 1.02 -0.34
N SER A 41 10.23 1.56 0.26
CA SER A 41 11.25 2.30 -0.49
C SER A 41 11.97 1.38 -1.48
N LEU A 42 12.28 0.14 -1.06
CA LEU A 42 12.89 -0.84 -1.94
C LEU A 42 11.96 -1.22 -3.10
N GLU A 43 10.70 -1.54 -2.80
CA GLU A 43 9.70 -1.88 -3.82
C GLU A 43 9.46 -0.75 -4.82
N LEU A 44 9.33 0.50 -4.34
CA LEU A 44 9.19 1.66 -5.22
C LEU A 44 10.42 1.85 -6.11
N THR A 45 11.63 1.60 -5.59
CA THR A 45 12.86 1.68 -6.38
C THR A 45 12.85 0.66 -7.51
N THR A 46 12.38 -0.57 -7.24
CA THR A 46 12.21 -1.59 -8.27
C THR A 46 11.22 -1.14 -9.34
N HIS A 47 10.03 -0.67 -8.95
CA HIS A 47 9.04 -0.21 -9.92
C HIS A 47 9.50 1.01 -10.73
N ILE A 48 10.26 1.93 -10.12
CA ILE A 48 10.90 3.03 -10.84
C ILE A 48 11.86 2.48 -11.89
N GLN A 49 12.67 1.48 -11.55
CA GLN A 49 13.61 0.89 -12.48
C GLN A 49 12.91 0.17 -13.65
N GLU A 50 11.84 -0.58 -13.36
CA GLU A 50 10.98 -1.22 -14.37
C GLU A 50 10.39 -0.17 -15.32
N GLU A 51 9.80 0.89 -14.76
CA GLU A 51 9.21 1.99 -15.52
C GLU A 51 10.23 2.69 -16.44
N LEU A 52 11.46 2.90 -15.96
CA LEU A 52 12.52 3.57 -16.73
C LEU A 52 13.06 2.71 -17.89
N ILE A 53 13.01 1.38 -17.78
CA ILE A 53 13.54 0.46 -18.79
C ILE A 53 12.48 0.08 -19.83
N GLU A 54 11.27 -0.25 -19.37
CA GLU A 54 10.27 -0.97 -20.18
C GLU A 54 9.17 -0.06 -20.74
N GLU A 55 8.92 1.09 -20.12
CA GLU A 55 7.76 1.92 -20.41
C GLU A 55 8.12 3.21 -21.16
N LYS A 56 7.09 3.85 -21.75
CA LYS A 56 7.26 5.14 -22.45
C LYS A 56 7.44 6.27 -21.43
N GLN A 57 8.34 7.20 -21.73
CA GLN A 57 8.66 8.36 -20.88
C GLN A 57 7.45 9.22 -20.46
N TYR A 58 6.35 9.18 -21.21
CA TYR A 58 5.12 9.89 -20.85
C TYR A 58 3.89 9.02 -21.08
N ARG A 59 3.07 8.88 -20.03
CA ARG A 59 1.78 8.19 -20.06
C ARG A 59 0.70 9.16 -19.59
N ARG A 60 -0.42 9.20 -20.32
CA ARG A 60 -1.66 9.85 -19.88
C ARG A 60 -2.65 8.78 -19.51
N LEU A 61 -3.42 9.07 -18.46
CA LEU A 61 -4.62 8.30 -18.16
C LEU A 61 -5.61 8.46 -19.31
N ASP A 62 -6.36 7.40 -19.59
CA ASP A 62 -7.39 7.45 -20.62
C ASP A 62 -8.59 8.26 -20.11
N ASP A 63 -9.21 9.07 -20.98
CA ASP A 63 -10.37 9.89 -20.61
C ASP A 63 -11.55 9.04 -20.14
N SER A 64 -11.63 7.76 -20.53
CA SER A 64 -12.64 6.81 -20.04
C SER A 64 -12.45 6.41 -18.57
N GLU A 65 -11.24 6.51 -18.03
CA GLU A 65 -10.93 6.23 -16.62
C GLU A 65 -11.18 7.45 -15.71
N VAL A 66 -11.42 8.62 -16.30
CA VAL A 66 -11.56 9.88 -15.58
C VAL A 66 -13.00 10.40 -15.66
N LYS A 67 -13.68 10.45 -14.51
CA LYS A 67 -14.98 11.12 -14.40
C LYS A 67 -14.79 12.59 -14.06
N TYR A 68 -15.08 13.48 -15.01
CA TYR A 68 -15.06 14.93 -14.75
C TYR A 68 -16.26 15.36 -13.88
N GLY A 69 -15.97 15.93 -12.71
CA GLY A 69 -16.97 16.41 -11.75
C GLY A 69 -17.26 17.91 -11.79
N GLY A 70 -16.65 18.66 -12.73
CA GLY A 70 -16.90 20.10 -12.88
C GLY A 70 -18.28 20.39 -13.46
N ARG A 71 -18.68 21.67 -13.41
CA ARG A 71 -19.95 22.12 -13.98
C ARG A 71 -19.89 21.97 -15.51
N GLN A 72 -20.75 21.11 -16.06
CA GLN A 72 -21.01 21.07 -17.50
C GLN A 72 -21.83 22.31 -17.84
N ILE A 73 -21.25 23.24 -18.60
CA ILE A 73 -21.89 24.47 -19.06
C ILE A 73 -22.44 24.20 -20.45
#